data_AF-A0A3A8IYJ0-F1
#
_entry.id   AF-A0A3A8IYJ0-F1
#
_cell.length_a   1.000
_cell.length_b   1.000
_cell.length_c   1.000
_cell.angle_alpha   90.00
_cell.angle_beta   90.00
_cell.angle_gamma   90.00
#
_symmetry.space_group_name_H-M   'P 1'
#
loop_
_entity.id
_entity.type
_entity.pdbx_description
1 polymer ?
#
loop_
_entity_poly.entity_id
_entity_poly.type
_entity_poly.pdbx_seq_one_letter_code
_entity_poly.pdbx_strand_id
1 'polypeptide(L)'
;MLSVQEMRALASALPVGTFQHQLGPFALVQRPPAELSAAVLAPTRMADPGDIEQGMLTLLFEFDDLLVATLPTLKDSDALRIGRRMDCELVLDDASVSKQHAELRWSRAESRCTVRDLGSTNGTFVNASTIGQREVSLQGGDILSFGNVQFWYLLTDALHERLRAGVTSGLGSHTG
;
A
#
# COMPACT_ATOMS: atom_id res chain seq x y z
N MET A 1 6.62 10.33 4.27
CA MET A 1 6.85 8.87 4.14
C MET A 1 7.47 8.40 5.43
N LEU A 2 7.13 7.20 5.88
CA LEU A 2 7.63 6.58 7.11
C LEU A 2 7.99 5.13 6.81
N SER A 3 8.82 4.53 7.66
CA SER A 3 9.20 3.12 7.50
C SER A 3 8.14 2.20 8.10
N VAL A 4 8.08 0.95 7.66
CA VAL A 4 7.15 -0.04 8.23
C VAL A 4 7.36 -0.20 9.75
N GLN A 5 8.58 -0.09 10.25
CA GLN A 5 8.85 -0.07 11.69
C GLN A 5 8.09 1.05 12.42
N GLU A 6 8.16 2.28 11.91
CA GLU A 6 7.46 3.42 12.49
C GLU A 6 5.95 3.22 12.43
N MET A 7 5.44 2.75 11.29
CA MET A 7 4.02 2.43 11.12
C MET A 7 3.53 1.43 12.18
N ARG A 8 4.31 0.37 12.42
CA ARG A 8 4.00 -0.67 13.43
C ARG A 8 4.03 -0.10 14.84
N ALA A 9 5.04 0.71 15.17
CA ALA A 9 5.14 1.37 16.46
C ALA A 9 3.92 2.27 16.72
N LEU A 10 3.50 3.04 15.72
CA LEU A 10 2.29 3.87 15.78
C LEU A 10 1.03 3.04 15.97
N ALA A 11 0.87 1.94 15.22
CA ALA A 11 -0.30 1.07 15.32
C ALA A 11 -0.41 0.39 16.70
N SER A 12 0.73 0.06 17.31
CA SER A 12 0.79 -0.52 18.65
C SER A 12 0.49 0.51 19.74
N ALA A 13 1.02 1.72 19.61
CA ALA A 13 0.94 2.77 20.62
C ALA A 13 -0.38 3.57 20.59
N LEU A 14 -1.02 3.70 19.43
CA LEU A 14 -2.17 4.59 19.22
C LEU A 14 -3.46 3.81 18.95
N PRO A 15 -4.62 4.33 19.39
CA PRO A 15 -5.92 3.81 18.97
C PRO A 15 -6.20 4.14 17.49
N VAL A 16 -7.08 3.34 16.86
CA VAL A 16 -7.38 3.42 15.42
C VAL A 16 -7.75 4.82 14.94
N GLY A 17 -8.51 5.59 15.72
CA GLY A 17 -8.91 6.95 15.36
C GLY A 17 -7.74 7.93 15.29
N THR A 18 -6.75 7.82 16.19
CA THR A 18 -5.55 8.66 16.16
C THR A 18 -4.57 8.21 15.08
N PHE A 19 -4.45 6.90 14.89
CA PHE A 19 -3.65 6.29 13.82
C PHE A 19 -4.14 6.72 12.44
N GLN A 20 -5.45 6.68 12.20
CA GLN A 20 -6.07 7.17 10.96
C GLN A 20 -5.90 8.67 10.78
N HIS A 21 -5.93 9.46 11.85
CA HIS A 21 -5.67 10.90 11.75
C HIS A 21 -4.21 11.21 11.38
N GLN A 22 -3.24 10.39 11.80
CA GLN A 22 -1.83 10.60 11.51
C GLN A 22 -1.37 10.06 10.15
N LEU A 23 -1.92 8.92 9.70
CA LEU A 23 -1.54 8.32 8.42
C LEU A 23 -2.51 8.69 7.30
N GLY A 24 -3.71 9.14 7.64
CA GLY A 24 -4.78 9.35 6.70
C GLY A 24 -5.65 8.11 6.51
N PRO A 25 -6.58 8.13 5.53
CA PRO A 25 -7.57 7.08 5.36
C PRO A 25 -7.00 5.76 4.84
N PHE A 26 -5.88 5.80 4.13
CA PHE A 26 -5.19 4.64 3.58
C PHE A 26 -3.67 4.82 3.64
N ALA A 27 -2.95 3.71 3.52
CA ALA A 27 -1.52 3.64 3.37
C ALA A 27 -1.16 2.88 2.09
N LEU A 28 -0.14 3.37 1.39
CA LEU A 28 0.47 2.70 0.25
C LEU A 28 1.83 2.18 0.68
N VAL A 29 1.98 0.86 0.77
CA VAL A 29 3.26 0.24 1.15
C VAL A 29 3.98 -0.21 -0.11
N GLN A 30 5.17 0.31 -0.35
CA GLN A 30 5.97 -0.09 -1.51
C GLN A 30 6.38 -1.55 -1.37
N ARG A 31 6.05 -2.36 -2.38
CA ARG A 31 6.58 -3.74 -2.45
C ARG A 31 8.07 -3.68 -2.75
N PRO A 32 8.89 -4.50 -2.09
CA PRO A 32 10.25 -4.71 -2.54
C PRO A 32 10.24 -5.30 -3.96
N PRO A 33 11.28 -5.03 -4.76
CA PRO A 33 11.36 -5.54 -6.13
C PRO A 33 11.12 -7.05 -6.16
N ALA A 34 10.54 -7.53 -7.27
CA ALA A 34 10.04 -8.90 -7.39
C ALA A 34 11.09 -9.97 -7.00
N GLU A 35 12.37 -9.70 -7.23
CA GLU A 35 13.49 -10.58 -6.88
C GLU A 35 13.65 -10.79 -5.36
N LEU A 36 13.50 -9.72 -4.57
CA LEU A 36 13.52 -9.76 -3.10
C LEU A 36 12.23 -10.35 -2.54
N SER A 37 11.08 -9.97 -3.11
CA SER A 37 9.79 -10.57 -2.75
C SER A 37 9.75 -12.08 -3.02
N ALA A 38 10.29 -12.52 -4.16
CA ALA A 38 10.28 -13.92 -4.58
C ALA A 38 11.11 -14.79 -3.65
N ALA A 39 12.23 -14.29 -3.11
CA ALA A 39 13.04 -15.03 -2.14
C ALA A 39 12.27 -15.34 -0.84
N VAL A 40 11.40 -14.43 -0.40
CA VAL A 40 10.61 -14.55 0.84
C VAL A 40 9.32 -15.33 0.61
N LEU A 41 8.68 -15.12 -0.54
CA LEU A 41 7.41 -15.75 -0.91
C LEU A 41 7.59 -17.08 -1.68
N ALA A 42 8.82 -17.49 -1.97
CA ALA A 42 9.15 -18.72 -2.71
C ALA A 42 8.53 -20.03 -2.17
N PRO A 43 8.28 -20.21 -0.85
CA PRO A 43 7.61 -21.43 -0.39
C PRO A 43 6.08 -21.32 -0.28
N THR A 44 5.47 -20.15 -0.52
CA THR A 44 4.02 -19.97 -0.32
C THR A 44 3.29 -20.18 -1.64
N ARG A 45 2.40 -21.17 -1.68
CA ARG A 45 1.61 -21.54 -2.87
C ARG A 45 0.61 -20.40 -3.18
N MET A 46 1.06 -19.41 -3.95
CA MET A 46 0.29 -18.22 -4.34
C MET A 46 -0.93 -18.61 -5.21
N ALA A 47 -2.05 -18.92 -4.56
CA ALA A 47 -3.32 -19.18 -5.25
C ALA A 47 -4.55 -18.64 -4.50
N ASP A 48 -4.44 -18.36 -3.19
CA ASP A 48 -5.56 -17.90 -2.36
C ASP A 48 -5.40 -16.44 -1.91
N PRO A 49 -6.46 -15.61 -1.93
CA PRO A 49 -6.40 -14.22 -1.47
C PRO A 49 -5.97 -14.06 0.00
N GLY A 50 -6.26 -15.05 0.86
CA GLY A 50 -5.78 -15.06 2.25
C GLY A 50 -4.26 -15.19 2.38
N ASP A 51 -3.62 -15.95 1.49
CA ASP A 51 -2.16 -16.13 1.47
C ASP A 51 -1.43 -14.85 1.03
N ILE A 52 -2.04 -14.03 0.17
CA ILE A 52 -1.45 -12.76 -0.27
C ILE A 52 -1.40 -11.78 0.89
N GLU A 53 -2.47 -11.71 1.69
CA GLU A 53 -2.53 -10.85 2.86
C GLU A 53 -1.58 -11.29 3.98
N GLN A 54 -1.49 -12.60 4.24
CA GLN A 54 -0.51 -13.13 5.19
C GLN A 54 0.92 -12.91 4.72
N GLY A 55 1.22 -13.19 3.44
CA GLY A 55 2.53 -12.92 2.86
C GLY A 55 2.92 -11.44 2.91
N MET A 56 1.95 -10.54 2.69
CA MET A 56 2.14 -9.11 2.87
C MET A 56 2.45 -8.77 4.33
N LEU A 57 1.66 -9.25 5.30
CA LEU A 57 1.93 -8.99 6.71
C LEU A 57 3.31 -9.52 7.11
N THR A 58 3.67 -10.75 6.72
CA THR A 58 5.01 -11.30 6.94
C THR A 58 6.10 -10.39 6.39
N LEU A 59 5.94 -9.88 5.17
CA LEU A 59 6.87 -8.91 4.58
C LEU A 59 6.93 -7.60 5.39
N LEU A 60 5.82 -7.11 5.94
CA LEU A 60 5.82 -5.96 6.83
C LEU A 60 6.51 -6.25 8.18
N PHE A 61 6.48 -7.49 8.65
CA PHE A 61 7.16 -7.88 9.89
C PHE A 61 8.66 -8.15 9.67
N GLU A 62 9.04 -8.64 8.50
CA GLU A 62 10.40 -9.03 8.16
C GLU A 62 11.22 -7.87 7.58
N PHE A 63 10.56 -6.92 6.90
CA PHE A 63 11.21 -5.76 6.28
C PHE A 63 10.75 -4.44 6.92
N ASP A 64 11.44 -4.08 8.00
CA ASP A 64 11.18 -2.85 8.75
C ASP A 64 11.45 -1.56 7.94
N ASP A 65 12.33 -1.62 6.93
CA ASP A 65 12.79 -0.47 6.14
C ASP A 65 11.93 -0.21 4.88
N LEU A 66 10.87 -0.99 4.65
CA LEU A 66 10.00 -0.73 3.49
C LEU A 66 9.33 0.65 3.60
N LEU A 67 9.26 1.32 2.47
CA LEU A 67 8.67 2.64 2.37
C LEU A 67 7.15 2.56 2.48
N VAL A 68 6.59 3.29 3.45
CA VAL A 68 5.15 3.52 3.59
C VAL A 68 4.84 4.97 3.22
N ALA A 69 4.10 5.12 2.12
CA ALA A 69 3.52 6.38 1.72
C ALA A 69 2.13 6.53 2.36
N THR A 70 1.97 7.59 3.15
CA THR A 70 0.73 7.91 3.88
C THR A 70 0.38 9.37 3.66
N LEU A 71 -0.90 9.69 3.70
CA LEU A 71 -1.39 11.01 3.32
C LEU A 71 -2.45 11.50 4.32
N PRO A 72 -2.00 12.12 5.42
CA PRO A 72 -2.88 12.54 6.51
C PRO A 72 -3.93 13.59 6.12
N THR A 73 -3.68 14.36 5.06
CA THR A 73 -4.45 15.58 4.76
C THR A 73 -5.39 15.48 3.57
N LEU A 74 -5.67 14.28 3.01
CA LEU A 74 -6.64 14.18 1.92
C LEU A 74 -8.02 14.68 2.38
N LYS A 75 -8.47 15.76 1.75
CA LYS A 75 -9.85 16.22 1.82
C LYS A 75 -10.72 15.36 0.90
N ASP A 76 -12.03 15.40 1.09
CA ASP A 76 -13.04 14.55 0.43
C ASP A 76 -13.05 14.63 -1.13
N SER A 77 -12.38 15.62 -1.73
CA SER A 77 -12.20 15.75 -3.17
C SER A 77 -10.76 15.99 -3.58
N ASP A 78 -9.82 15.69 -2.68
CA ASP A 78 -8.40 15.81 -2.98
C ASP A 78 -7.99 14.63 -3.84
N ALA A 79 -7.24 14.93 -4.89
CA ALA A 79 -6.81 13.96 -5.86
C ALA A 79 -5.30 13.84 -5.72
N LEU A 80 -4.84 12.69 -5.26
CA LEU A 80 -3.45 12.40 -5.06
C LEU A 80 -2.83 12.02 -6.39
N ARG A 81 -1.91 12.83 -6.89
CA ARG A 81 -1.20 12.51 -8.13
C ARG A 81 0.04 11.69 -7.83
N ILE A 82 0.19 10.63 -8.62
CA ILE A 82 1.33 9.73 -8.60
C ILE A 82 2.12 9.96 -9.86
N GLY A 83 3.41 10.19 -9.72
CA GLY A 83 4.28 10.35 -10.88
C GLY A 83 5.71 10.67 -10.50
N ARG A 84 6.55 10.83 -11.52
CA ARG A 84 7.97 11.19 -11.33
C ARG A 84 8.19 12.68 -11.08
N ARG A 85 7.19 13.53 -11.33
CA ARG A 85 7.32 14.97 -11.06
C ARG A 85 7.28 15.23 -9.56
N MET A 86 8.16 16.11 -9.10
CA MET A 86 8.18 16.63 -7.72
C MET A 86 6.91 17.40 -7.30
N ASP A 87 6.05 17.77 -8.26
CA ASP A 87 4.76 18.40 -8.01
C ASP A 87 3.65 17.37 -7.69
N CYS A 88 3.95 16.08 -7.82
CA CYS A 88 3.06 15.00 -7.41
C CYS A 88 3.15 14.77 -5.90
N GLU A 89 2.02 14.46 -5.30
CA GLU A 89 1.89 14.14 -3.88
C GLU A 89 2.61 12.83 -3.55
N LEU A 90 2.60 11.87 -4.47
CA LEU A 90 3.44 10.68 -4.43
C LEU A 90 4.47 10.72 -5.57
N VAL A 91 5.68 11.15 -5.24
CA VAL A 91 6.80 11.19 -6.17
C VAL A 91 7.48 9.82 -6.23
N LEU A 92 7.49 9.22 -7.41
CA LEU A 92 8.17 7.95 -7.68
C LEU A 92 9.38 8.20 -8.59
N ASP A 93 10.58 8.07 -8.05
CA ASP A 93 11.82 8.21 -8.81
C ASP A 93 12.16 6.91 -9.56
N ASP A 94 11.36 6.60 -10.57
CA ASP A 94 11.59 5.42 -11.41
C ASP A 94 11.44 5.76 -12.91
N ALA A 95 12.30 5.20 -13.74
CA ALA A 95 12.32 5.45 -15.17
C ALA A 95 11.03 4.96 -15.87
N SER A 96 10.40 3.91 -15.35
CA SER A 96 9.14 3.34 -15.85
C SER A 96 7.92 4.18 -15.48
N VAL A 97 8.04 5.10 -14.51
CA VAL A 97 6.94 5.96 -14.07
C VAL A 97 6.92 7.26 -14.88
N SER A 98 5.72 7.63 -15.33
CA SER A 98 5.52 8.85 -16.12
C SER A 98 5.51 10.07 -15.20
N LYS A 99 5.78 11.26 -15.78
CA LYS A 99 5.76 12.53 -15.05
C LYS A 99 4.47 12.74 -14.24
N GLN A 100 3.33 12.43 -14.85
CA GLN A 100 2.02 12.29 -14.22
C GLN A 100 1.51 10.94 -14.70
N HIS A 101 1.50 9.95 -13.82
CA HIS A 101 1.25 8.56 -14.20
C HIS A 101 -0.19 8.17 -13.88
N ALA A 102 -0.61 8.38 -12.64
CA ALA A 102 -1.94 8.06 -12.17
C ALA A 102 -2.43 9.09 -11.15
N GLU A 103 -3.72 9.04 -10.86
CA GLU A 103 -4.36 9.82 -9.82
C GLU A 103 -5.21 8.89 -8.96
N LEU A 104 -5.11 9.04 -7.63
CA LEU A 104 -5.96 8.39 -6.64
C LEU A 104 -6.92 9.41 -6.07
N ARG A 105 -8.20 9.05 -5.96
CA ARG A 105 -9.24 9.89 -5.36
C ARG A 105 -9.84 9.19 -4.17
N TRP A 106 -9.98 9.89 -3.06
CA TRP A 106 -10.59 9.35 -1.85
C TRP A 106 -11.94 10.00 -1.59
N SER A 107 -13.01 9.18 -1.59
CA SER A 107 -14.36 9.58 -1.20
C SER A 107 -14.57 9.23 0.27
N ARG A 108 -14.67 10.23 1.17
CA ARG A 108 -14.88 9.99 2.60
C ARG A 108 -16.32 9.58 2.88
N ALA A 109 -17.27 10.09 2.10
CA ALA A 109 -18.68 9.71 2.19
C ALA A 109 -18.89 8.20 1.96
N GLU A 110 -18.16 7.63 0.99
CA GLU A 110 -18.25 6.21 0.64
C GLU A 110 -17.15 5.36 1.28
N SER A 111 -16.19 5.99 1.96
CA SER A 111 -14.96 5.36 2.48
C SER A 111 -14.26 4.50 1.42
N ARG A 112 -14.18 5.03 0.19
CA ARG A 112 -13.71 4.32 -0.99
C ARG A 112 -12.64 5.13 -1.71
N CYS A 113 -11.59 4.45 -2.15
CA CYS A 113 -10.59 5.01 -3.04
C CYS A 113 -10.85 4.56 -4.47
N THR A 114 -10.63 5.44 -5.43
CA THR A 114 -10.58 5.11 -6.85
C THR A 114 -9.24 5.50 -7.45
N VAL A 115 -8.78 4.74 -8.43
CA VAL A 115 -7.55 4.98 -9.18
C VAL A 115 -7.89 5.22 -10.65
N ARG A 116 -7.14 6.13 -11.28
CA ARG A 116 -7.25 6.40 -12.70
C ARG A 116 -5.87 6.64 -13.31
N ASP A 117 -5.60 5.99 -14.43
CA ASP A 117 -4.41 6.26 -15.24
C ASP A 117 -4.56 7.56 -16.04
N LEU A 118 -3.51 8.37 -16.08
CA LEU A 118 -3.50 9.68 -16.77
C LEU A 118 -2.96 9.60 -18.21
N GLY A 119 -2.95 8.41 -18.81
CA GLY A 119 -2.30 8.16 -20.11
C GLY A 119 -0.80 7.88 -19.93
N SER A 120 -0.46 7.08 -18.92
CA SER A 120 0.94 6.74 -18.66
C SER A 120 1.52 5.86 -19.77
N THR A 121 2.85 5.88 -19.92
CA THR A 121 3.53 5.15 -20.99
C THR A 121 3.53 3.64 -20.77
N ASN A 122 3.74 3.20 -19.53
CA ASN A 122 3.79 1.77 -19.18
C ASN A 122 2.45 1.25 -18.65
N GLY A 123 1.49 2.13 -18.41
CA GLY A 123 0.18 1.77 -17.87
C GLY A 123 0.16 1.63 -16.34
N THR A 124 -1.03 1.78 -15.79
CA THR A 124 -1.37 1.46 -14.41
C THR A 124 -2.08 0.10 -14.35
N PHE A 125 -1.75 -0.71 -13.35
CA PHE A 125 -2.35 -2.02 -13.13
C PHE A 125 -2.89 -2.15 -11.70
N VAL A 126 -4.01 -2.85 -11.55
CA VAL A 126 -4.61 -3.23 -10.26
C VAL A 126 -4.70 -4.75 -10.26
N ASN A 127 -4.08 -5.42 -9.29
CA ASN A 127 -4.00 -6.89 -9.20
C ASN A 127 -3.58 -7.54 -10.53
N ALA A 128 -2.46 -7.06 -11.09
CA ALA A 128 -1.91 -7.47 -12.39
C ALA A 128 -2.82 -7.22 -13.62
N SER A 129 -3.99 -6.60 -13.44
CA SER A 129 -4.90 -6.25 -14.53
C SER A 129 -4.75 -4.78 -14.91
N THR A 130 -4.57 -4.49 -16.20
CA THR A 130 -4.49 -3.11 -16.67
C THR A 130 -5.85 -2.42 -16.51
N ILE A 131 -5.83 -1.17 -16.02
CA ILE A 131 -7.05 -0.39 -15.85
C ILE A 131 -7.31 0.55 -17.03
N GLY A 132 -6.27 0.92 -17.80
CA GLY A 132 -6.35 2.01 -18.78
C GLY A 132 -6.81 3.32 -18.12
N GLN A 133 -7.39 4.24 -18.89
CA GLN A 133 -7.79 5.57 -18.38
C GLN A 133 -9.14 5.59 -17.65
N ARG A 134 -9.72 4.41 -17.36
CA ARG A 134 -10.98 4.31 -16.60
C ARG A 134 -10.71 4.47 -15.11
N GLU A 135 -11.71 4.98 -14.40
CA GLU A 135 -11.67 5.02 -12.95
C GLU A 135 -12.05 3.64 -12.39
N VAL A 136 -11.23 3.10 -11.49
CA VAL A 136 -11.41 1.78 -10.87
C VAL A 136 -11.42 1.93 -9.36
N SER A 137 -12.44 1.36 -8.70
CA SER A 137 -12.50 1.33 -7.25
C SER A 137 -11.51 0.33 -6.66
N LEU A 138 -10.79 0.76 -5.62
CA LEU A 138 -9.85 -0.04 -4.87
C LEU A 138 -10.46 -0.61 -3.59
N GLN A 139 -9.95 -1.77 -3.20
CA GLN A 139 -10.28 -2.46 -1.96
C GLN A 139 -9.00 -2.71 -1.17
N GLY A 140 -9.11 -2.69 0.16
CA GLY A 140 -7.95 -2.97 1.02
C GLY A 140 -7.34 -4.34 0.70
N GLY A 141 -6.03 -4.36 0.46
CA GLY A 141 -5.27 -5.53 0.02
C GLY A 141 -4.91 -5.50 -1.48
N ASP A 142 -5.49 -4.60 -2.28
CA ASP A 142 -5.20 -4.51 -3.70
C ASP A 142 -3.74 -4.15 -3.99
N ILE A 143 -3.19 -4.75 -5.05
CA ILE A 143 -1.84 -4.43 -5.54
C ILE A 143 -1.94 -3.42 -6.67
N LEU A 144 -1.43 -2.22 -6.44
CA LEU A 144 -1.27 -1.18 -7.45
C LEU A 144 0.10 -1.32 -8.10
N SER A 145 0.18 -1.24 -9.42
CA SER A 145 1.45 -1.16 -10.14
C SER A 145 1.45 0.07 -11.04
N PHE A 146 2.47 0.91 -10.90
CA PHE A 146 2.73 2.08 -11.71
C PHE A 146 4.03 1.85 -12.46
N GLY A 147 3.94 1.43 -13.73
CA GLY A 147 5.11 0.88 -14.42
C GLY A 147 5.67 -0.35 -13.69
N ASN A 148 6.96 -0.33 -13.34
CA ASN A 148 7.64 -1.40 -12.60
C ASN A 148 7.53 -1.26 -11.08
N VAL A 149 6.97 -0.16 -10.57
CA VAL A 149 6.86 0.08 -9.14
C VAL A 149 5.53 -0.45 -8.63
N GLN A 150 5.57 -1.30 -7.61
CA GLN A 150 4.37 -1.91 -7.03
C GLN A 150 4.13 -1.43 -5.60
N PHE A 151 2.86 -1.23 -5.26
CA PHE A 151 2.40 -0.81 -3.95
C PHE A 151 1.23 -1.69 -3.50
N TRP A 152 1.19 -2.03 -2.23
CA TRP A 152 -0.02 -2.52 -1.58
C TRP A 152 -0.87 -1.35 -1.12
N TYR A 153 -2.14 -1.38 -1.49
CA TYR A 153 -3.13 -0.44 -1.01
C TYR A 153 -3.83 -1.01 0.22
N LEU A 154 -3.70 -0.34 1.36
CA LEU A 154 -4.25 -0.79 2.63
C LEU A 154 -5.06 0.31 3.28
N LEU A 155 -6.27 -0.02 3.71
CA LEU A 155 -7.06 0.88 4.54
C LEU A 155 -6.41 0.98 5.92
N THR A 156 -6.26 2.20 6.43
CA THR A 156 -5.56 2.45 7.69
C THR A 156 -6.23 1.74 8.88
N ASP A 157 -7.56 1.64 8.84
CA ASP A 157 -8.37 0.89 9.81
C ASP A 157 -8.05 -0.61 9.80
N ALA A 158 -8.23 -1.25 8.65
CA ALA A 158 -7.93 -2.67 8.45
C ALA A 158 -6.45 -3.02 8.75
N LEU A 159 -5.53 -2.10 8.42
CA LEU A 159 -4.11 -2.23 8.73
C LEU A 159 -3.85 -2.16 10.22
N HIS A 160 -4.46 -1.21 10.94
CA HIS A 160 -4.34 -1.09 12.40
C HIS A 160 -4.77 -2.38 13.10
N GLU A 161 -5.95 -2.89 12.74
CA GLU A 161 -6.48 -4.14 13.29
C GLU A 161 -5.52 -5.31 13.02
N ARG A 162 -5.06 -5.46 11.77
CA ARG A 162 -4.14 -6.54 11.38
C ARG A 162 -2.78 -6.44 12.06
N LEU A 163 -2.20 -5.25 12.18
CA LEU A 163 -0.93 -5.04 12.87
C LEU A 163 -1.05 -5.40 14.34
N ARG A 164 -2.15 -5.04 15.01
CA ARG A 164 -2.37 -5.41 16.41
C ARG A 164 -2.64 -6.91 16.58
N ALA A 165 -3.44 -7.51 15.70
CA ALA A 165 -3.72 -8.95 15.70
C ALA A 165 -2.46 -9.80 15.39
N GLY A 166 -1.63 -9.34 14.45
CA GLY A 166 -0.36 -9.97 14.09
C GLY A 166 0.69 -9.87 15.19
N VAL A 167 0.76 -8.74 15.90
CA VAL A 167 1.62 -8.58 17.08
C VAL A 167 1.19 -9.52 18.22
N THR A 168 -0.11 -9.74 18.42
CA THR A 168 -0.60 -10.69 19.44
C THR A 168 -0.43 -12.16 19.05
N SER A 169 -0.26 -12.45 17.75
CA SER A 169 -0.11 -13.82 17.23
C SER A 169 1.34 -14.23 16.97
N GLY A 170 2.30 -13.28 17.09
CA GLY A 170 3.71 -13.48 16.82
C GLY A 170 4.60 -13.50 18.05
N LEU A 171 4.43 -14.50 18.94
CA LEU A 171 5.53 -15.28 19.56
C LEU A 171 4.95 -16.41 20.43
N GLY A 172 4.29 -17.37 19.80
CA GLY A 172 3.94 -18.66 20.41
C GLY A 172 4.89 -19.76 19.95
N SER A 173 5.85 -20.12 20.80
CA SER A 173 6.55 -21.43 20.86
C SER A 173 7.36 -21.90 19.64
N HIS A 174 8.61 -21.45 19.54
CA HIS A 174 9.74 -22.35 19.27
C HIS A 174 10.44 -22.65 20.61
N THR A 175 9.84 -23.51 21.42
CA THR A 175 10.55 -24.21 22.49
C THR A 175 11.17 -25.47 21.89
N GLY A 176 12.48 -25.42 21.67
CA GLY A 176 13.32 -26.61 21.56
C GLY A 176 13.69 -27.14 22.95
#